data_AF-A0A2U1ABV7-F1
#
_entry.id   AF-A0A2U1ABV7-F1
#
_cell.length_a   1.000
_cell.length_b   1.000
_cell.length_c   1.000
_cell.angle_alpha   90.00
_cell.angle_beta   90.00
_cell.angle_gamma   90.00
#
_symmetry.space_group_name_H-M   'P 1'
#
loop_
_entity.id
_entity.type
_entity.pdbx_description
1 polymer ?
#
loop_
_entity_poly.entity_id
_entity_poly.type
_entity_poly.pdbx_seq_one_letter_code
_entity_poly.pdbx_strand_id
1 'polypeptide(L)'
;MKKSLFLFGAIAALMLGGAGCASVGLPNGRYLPAEERGDYAIVYQDLIFLHMRAPENSPGQTAFWDWAGSYSVGDGGKLELDMDTPTRKLWDFYYNFRMQGGMILVDDLSTRTTYPLRIERQKLRNEVMQFEGMR
;
A
#
# COMPACT_ATOMS: atom_id res chain seq x y z
N MET A 1 49.06 -37.26 -2.24
CA MET A 1 47.82 -37.34 -1.44
C MET A 1 48.01 -36.54 -0.15
N LYS A 2 47.21 -35.49 0.06
CA LYS A 2 46.55 -35.10 1.32
C LYS A 2 45.83 -33.77 1.07
N LYS A 3 44.50 -33.86 1.09
CA LYS A 3 43.55 -32.75 0.96
C LYS A 3 43.54 -31.98 2.28
N SER A 4 43.60 -30.66 2.23
CA SER A 4 43.24 -29.78 3.36
C SER A 4 42.17 -28.84 2.84
N LEU A 5 40.95 -29.11 3.25
CA LEU A 5 39.71 -28.55 2.75
C LEU A 5 38.99 -27.93 3.96
N PHE A 6 38.46 -26.73 3.76
CA PHE A 6 37.50 -26.00 4.59
C PHE A 6 37.97 -25.38 5.91
N LEU A 7 38.16 -24.04 5.87
CA LEU A 7 37.88 -23.18 7.02
C LEU A 7 37.50 -21.75 6.60
N PHE A 8 36.42 -21.58 5.83
CA PHE A 8 35.82 -20.26 5.55
C PHE A 8 34.29 -20.34 5.44
N GLY A 9 33.65 -21.13 6.30
CA GLY A 9 32.21 -21.40 6.25
C GLY A 9 31.37 -20.84 7.40
N ALA A 10 31.88 -19.89 8.20
CA ALA A 10 31.24 -19.54 9.47
C ALA A 10 31.04 -18.03 9.74
N ILE A 11 31.06 -17.17 8.72
CA ILE A 11 30.75 -15.74 8.87
C ILE A 11 29.44 -15.33 8.15
N ALA A 12 28.94 -16.15 7.21
CA ALA A 12 27.67 -15.85 6.53
C ALA A 12 26.41 -16.11 7.39
N ALA A 13 26.52 -16.82 8.52
CA ALA A 13 25.38 -17.17 9.37
C ALA A 13 24.95 -16.04 10.32
N LEU A 14 25.77 -15.01 10.55
CA LEU A 14 25.43 -13.89 11.43
C LEU A 14 24.73 -12.71 10.72
N MET A 15 24.63 -12.72 9.39
CA MET A 15 23.91 -11.70 8.61
C MET A 15 22.45 -12.07 8.31
N LEU A 16 21.92 -13.11 8.98
CA LEU A 16 20.49 -13.48 8.92
C LEU A 16 19.73 -13.12 10.21
N GLY A 17 20.41 -12.54 11.21
CA GLY A 17 19.80 -12.07 12.46
C GLY A 17 19.06 -10.72 12.37
N GLY A 18 18.83 -10.22 11.15
CA GLY A 18 18.13 -8.96 10.88
C GLY A 18 16.79 -9.11 10.16
N ALA A 19 16.25 -10.32 10.04
CA ALA A 19 14.88 -10.53 9.56
C ALA A 19 13.87 -10.17 10.68
N GLY A 20 13.85 -8.90 11.10
CA GLY A 20 12.59 -8.32 11.54
C GLY A 20 11.63 -8.54 10.38
N CYS A 21 10.52 -9.24 10.62
CA CYS A 21 9.45 -9.54 9.66
C CYS A 21 9.43 -8.51 8.54
N ALA A 22 9.89 -8.89 7.35
CA ALA A 22 9.63 -8.09 6.16
C ALA A 22 8.10 -8.04 6.07
N SER A 23 7.50 -6.93 6.52
CA SER A 23 6.05 -6.77 6.46
C SER A 23 5.68 -6.87 4.98
N VAL A 24 4.96 -7.93 4.62
CA VAL A 24 4.43 -8.16 3.26
C VAL A 24 3.25 -7.21 3.00
N GLY A 25 3.29 -6.01 3.58
CA GLY A 25 2.21 -5.04 3.62
C GLY A 25 2.65 -3.67 3.12
N LEU A 26 1.68 -2.80 2.95
CA LEU A 26 1.92 -1.41 2.57
C LEU A 26 2.54 -0.65 3.75
N PRO A 27 3.52 0.24 3.50
CA PRO A 27 3.99 1.17 4.53
C PRO A 27 2.84 1.98 5.14
N ASN A 28 2.92 2.22 6.44
CA ASN A 28 1.95 3.09 7.11
C ASN A 28 2.00 4.50 6.52
N GLY A 29 0.84 5.09 6.28
CA GLY A 29 0.74 6.46 5.80
C GLY A 29 -0.52 6.75 5.00
N ARG A 30 -0.63 8.01 4.59
CA ARG A 30 -1.68 8.46 3.66
C ARG A 30 -1.18 8.30 2.24
N TYR A 31 -2.03 7.81 1.36
CA TYR A 31 -1.76 7.57 -0.05
C TYR A 31 -2.65 8.46 -0.90
N LEU A 32 -2.05 9.24 -1.79
CA LEU A 32 -2.71 10.24 -2.62
C LEU A 32 -2.42 10.02 -4.11
N PRO A 33 -3.39 10.30 -5.00
CA PRO A 33 -3.17 10.33 -6.43
C PRO A 33 -2.30 11.54 -6.81
N ALA A 34 -1.68 11.48 -7.98
CA ALA A 34 -0.96 12.63 -8.54
C ALA A 34 -1.90 13.72 -9.07
N GLU A 35 -3.12 13.34 -9.46
CA GLU A 35 -4.16 14.23 -9.98
C GLU A 35 -5.20 14.55 -8.91
N GLU A 36 -5.89 15.69 -9.03
CA GLU A 36 -6.98 16.09 -8.11
C GLU A 36 -8.27 15.28 -8.34
N ARG A 37 -8.21 13.99 -8.02
CA ARG A 37 -9.37 13.08 -8.08
C ARG A 37 -10.19 13.08 -6.78
N GLY A 38 -9.57 13.49 -5.68
CA GLY A 38 -10.15 13.39 -4.34
C GLY A 38 -9.96 12.00 -3.70
N ASP A 39 -9.62 10.98 -4.50
CA ASP A 39 -9.33 9.63 -4.03
C ASP A 39 -8.18 9.62 -3.02
N TYR A 40 -8.25 8.79 -1.98
CA TYR A 40 -7.10 8.50 -1.12
C TYR A 40 -7.25 7.19 -0.36
N ALA A 41 -6.12 6.68 0.15
CA ALA A 41 -6.13 5.61 1.14
C ALA A 41 -5.33 6.01 2.39
N ILE A 42 -5.63 5.41 3.52
CA ILE A 42 -4.80 5.50 4.73
C ILE A 42 -4.49 4.08 5.16
N VAL A 43 -3.22 3.76 5.34
CA VAL A 43 -2.75 2.44 5.76
C VAL A 43 -2.13 2.54 7.15
N TYR A 44 -2.48 1.60 8.03
CA TYR A 44 -1.84 1.42 9.31
C TYR A 44 -1.79 -0.07 9.66
N GLN A 45 -0.59 -0.65 9.62
CA GLN A 45 -0.37 -2.08 9.81
C GLN A 45 -1.16 -2.90 8.77
N ASP A 46 -2.05 -3.79 9.24
CA ASP A 46 -2.96 -4.60 8.45
C ASP A 46 -4.33 -3.94 8.23
N LEU A 47 -4.49 -2.67 8.60
CA LEU A 47 -5.71 -1.89 8.38
C LEU A 47 -5.56 -0.91 7.21
N ILE A 48 -6.65 -0.75 6.46
CA ILE A 48 -6.76 0.22 5.38
C ILE A 48 -8.11 0.96 5.45
N PHE A 49 -8.06 2.26 5.22
CA PHE A 49 -9.21 3.09 4.89
C PHE A 49 -9.10 3.51 3.43
N LEU A 50 -10.19 3.36 2.67
CA LEU A 50 -10.33 3.71 1.27
C LEU A 50 -11.42 4.78 1.14
N HIS A 51 -11.11 5.87 0.43
CA HIS A 51 -12.05 6.91 0.03
C HIS A 51 -11.92 7.10 -1.47
N MET A 52 -12.77 6.44 -2.25
CA MET A 52 -12.73 6.46 -3.71
C MET A 52 -13.91 7.26 -4.24
N ARG A 53 -13.72 8.01 -5.32
CA ARG A 53 -14.85 8.63 -6.03
C ARG A 53 -15.89 7.58 -6.37
N ALA A 54 -17.17 7.88 -6.16
CA ALA A 54 -18.23 6.97 -6.56
C ALA A 54 -18.27 6.92 -8.10
N PRO A 55 -18.37 5.73 -8.71
CA PRO A 55 -18.53 5.60 -10.15
C PRO A 55 -19.79 6.34 -10.62
N GLU A 56 -19.75 7.03 -11.77
CA GLU A 56 -20.88 7.84 -12.27
C GLU A 56 -22.16 7.02 -12.46
N ASN A 57 -22.01 5.73 -12.80
CA ASN A 57 -23.11 4.80 -13.01
C ASN A 57 -23.46 3.98 -11.75
N SER A 58 -22.92 4.34 -10.58
CA SER A 58 -23.18 3.62 -9.35
C SER A 58 -24.55 4.00 -8.77
N PRO A 59 -25.30 3.04 -8.19
CA PRO A 59 -26.58 3.33 -7.54
C PRO A 59 -26.34 4.08 -6.22
N GLY A 60 -26.72 5.36 -6.15
CA GLY A 60 -26.60 6.19 -4.95
C GLY A 60 -26.34 7.66 -5.28
N GLN A 61 -26.49 8.56 -4.30
CA GLN A 61 -26.25 10.00 -4.46
C GLN A 61 -24.92 10.46 -3.82
N THR A 62 -24.06 9.54 -3.40
CA THR A 62 -22.80 9.87 -2.74
C THR A 62 -21.71 10.16 -3.76
N ALA A 63 -20.97 11.25 -3.61
CA ALA A 63 -19.85 11.58 -4.49
C ALA A 63 -18.64 10.64 -4.30
N PHE A 64 -18.56 9.96 -3.15
CA PHE A 64 -17.48 9.07 -2.76
C PHE A 64 -18.01 7.82 -2.07
N TRP A 65 -17.25 6.74 -2.19
CA TRP A 65 -17.40 5.49 -1.48
C TRP A 65 -16.27 5.34 -0.47
N ASP A 66 -16.69 5.09 0.76
CA ASP A 66 -15.78 4.89 1.89
C ASP A 66 -15.86 3.44 2.36
N TRP A 67 -14.70 2.86 2.65
CA TRP A 67 -14.62 1.58 3.32
C TRP A 67 -13.38 1.51 4.22
N ALA A 68 -13.52 0.85 5.37
CA ALA A 68 -12.43 0.64 6.32
C ALA A 68 -12.45 -0.79 6.83
N GLY A 69 -11.27 -1.40 6.95
CA GLY A 69 -11.15 -2.74 7.51
C GLY A 69 -9.75 -3.31 7.38
N SER A 70 -9.63 -4.58 7.70
CA SER A 70 -8.38 -5.32 7.53
C SER A 70 -8.13 -5.64 6.06
N TYR A 71 -6.85 -5.73 5.69
CA TYR A 71 -6.42 -6.19 4.38
C TYR A 71 -5.23 -7.14 4.48
N SER A 72 -5.10 -8.00 3.49
CA SER A 72 -3.90 -8.78 3.23
C SER A 72 -3.38 -8.48 1.82
N VAL A 73 -2.13 -8.88 1.57
CA VAL A 73 -1.54 -8.83 0.23
C VAL A 73 -1.45 -10.26 -0.28
N GLY A 74 -2.27 -10.57 -1.29
CA GLY A 74 -2.27 -11.85 -1.98
C GLY A 74 -1.23 -11.93 -3.10
N ASP A 75 -1.32 -12.99 -3.90
CA ASP A 75 -0.41 -13.24 -5.00
C ASP A 75 -0.41 -12.10 -6.03
N GLY A 76 0.77 -11.80 -6.57
CA GLY A 76 0.95 -10.70 -7.52
C GLY A 76 0.69 -9.30 -6.94
N GLY A 77 0.62 -9.18 -5.62
CA GLY A 77 0.42 -7.91 -4.92
C GLY A 77 -1.04 -7.47 -4.83
N LYS A 78 -2.02 -8.33 -5.15
CA LYS A 78 -3.45 -7.97 -4.99
C LYS A 78 -3.75 -7.63 -3.53
N LEU A 79 -4.41 -6.50 -3.29
CA LEU A 79 -4.95 -6.20 -1.96
C LEU A 79 -6.25 -6.96 -1.78
N GLU A 80 -6.30 -7.85 -0.81
CA GLU A 80 -7.50 -8.57 -0.42
C GLU A 80 -8.11 -7.87 0.78
N LEU A 81 -9.19 -7.13 0.53
CA LEU A 81 -9.91 -6.36 1.54
C LEU A 81 -10.92 -7.27 2.25
N ASP A 82 -10.96 -7.27 3.59
CA ASP A 82 -11.88 -8.10 4.37
C ASP A 82 -13.32 -7.55 4.42
N MET A 83 -13.91 -7.36 3.24
CA MET A 83 -15.29 -6.93 3.05
C MET A 83 -16.27 -8.10 3.16
N ASP A 84 -17.48 -7.85 3.65
CA ASP A 84 -18.59 -8.80 3.49
C ASP A 84 -18.89 -9.06 2.00
N THR A 85 -19.48 -10.21 1.67
CA THR A 85 -19.66 -10.65 0.28
C THR A 85 -20.46 -9.65 -0.59
N PRO A 86 -21.60 -9.09 -0.14
CA PRO A 86 -22.30 -8.03 -0.88
C PRO A 86 -21.43 -6.81 -1.18
N THR A 87 -20.77 -6.25 -0.16
CA THR A 87 -19.90 -5.07 -0.32
C THR A 87 -18.75 -5.36 -1.26
N ARG A 88 -18.10 -6.52 -1.12
CA ARG A 88 -16.98 -6.94 -1.97
C ARG A 88 -17.38 -7.03 -3.44
N LYS A 89 -18.52 -7.65 -3.74
CA LYS A 89 -19.03 -7.74 -5.11
C LYS A 89 -19.27 -6.38 -5.74
N LEU A 90 -19.77 -5.42 -4.95
CA LEU A 90 -20.01 -4.07 -5.42
C LEU A 90 -18.70 -3.34 -5.70
N TRP A 91 -17.72 -3.42 -4.79
CA TRP A 91 -16.41 -2.79 -4.98
C TRP A 91 -15.63 -3.43 -6.14
N ASP A 92 -15.53 -4.77 -6.20
CA ASP A 92 -14.80 -5.50 -7.25
C ASP A 92 -15.38 -5.25 -8.66
N PHE A 93 -16.64 -4.83 -8.76
CA PHE A 93 -17.24 -4.45 -10.04
C PHE A 93 -16.65 -3.14 -10.60
N TYR A 94 -16.22 -2.23 -9.72
CA TYR A 94 -15.76 -0.89 -10.09
C TYR A 94 -14.27 -0.65 -9.84
N TYR A 95 -13.67 -1.31 -8.85
CA TYR A 95 -12.30 -1.08 -8.42
C TYR A 95 -11.56 -2.38 -8.14
N ASN A 96 -10.30 -2.46 -8.57
CA ASN A 96 -9.33 -3.40 -8.03
C ASN A 96 -8.12 -2.65 -7.46
N PHE A 97 -7.52 -3.20 -6.41
CA PHE A 97 -6.38 -2.59 -5.72
C PHE A 97 -5.19 -3.53 -5.71
N ARG A 98 -4.00 -3.03 -6.05
CA ARG A 98 -2.75 -3.80 -6.08
C ARG A 98 -1.59 -3.03 -5.48
N MET A 99 -0.83 -3.66 -4.61
CA MET A 99 0.47 -3.17 -4.17
C MET A 99 1.51 -3.37 -5.27
N GLN A 100 2.19 -2.29 -5.65
CA GLN A 100 3.35 -2.35 -6.54
C GLN A 100 4.37 -1.31 -6.11
N GLY A 101 5.60 -1.71 -5.78
CA GLY A 101 6.66 -0.75 -5.43
C GLY A 101 6.31 0.21 -4.27
N GLY A 102 5.54 -0.26 -3.29
CA GLY A 102 5.12 0.53 -2.12
C GLY A 102 4.03 1.57 -2.38
N MET A 103 3.43 1.59 -3.57
CA MET A 103 2.22 2.36 -3.92
C MET A 103 1.02 1.41 -4.07
N ILE A 104 -0.18 1.98 -4.02
CA ILE A 104 -1.43 1.28 -4.35
C ILE A 104 -1.80 1.66 -5.77
N LEU A 105 -1.77 0.70 -6.68
CA LEU A 105 -2.42 0.85 -7.98
C LEU A 105 -3.91 0.63 -7.81
N VAL A 106 -4.70 1.59 -8.28
CA VAL A 106 -6.15 1.51 -8.36
C VAL A 106 -6.51 1.31 -9.83
N ASP A 107 -7.09 0.17 -10.15
CA ASP A 107 -7.71 -0.10 -11.44
C ASP A 107 -9.19 0.30 -11.34
N ASP A 108 -9.53 1.49 -11.81
CA ASP A 108 -10.92 1.99 -11.92
C ASP A 108 -11.54 1.41 -13.19
N LEU A 109 -12.33 0.34 -12.98
CA LEU A 109 -13.00 -0.41 -14.03
C LEU A 109 -14.15 0.37 -14.66
N SER A 110 -14.69 1.38 -13.95
CA SER A 110 -15.79 2.22 -14.46
C SER A 110 -15.32 3.13 -15.59
N THR A 111 -14.11 3.68 -15.47
CA THR A 111 -13.49 4.56 -16.46
C THR A 111 -12.43 3.86 -17.31
N ARG A 112 -12.10 2.60 -16.99
CA ARG A 112 -11.01 1.81 -17.60
C ARG A 112 -9.66 2.51 -17.49
N THR A 113 -9.41 3.11 -16.34
CA THR A 113 -8.15 3.79 -16.04
C THR A 113 -7.44 3.12 -14.88
N THR A 114 -6.11 3.18 -14.89
CA THR A 114 -5.28 2.76 -13.77
C THR A 114 -4.47 3.95 -13.30
N TYR A 115 -4.47 4.21 -12.00
CA TYR A 115 -3.70 5.30 -11.41
C TYR A 115 -3.05 4.89 -10.09
N PRO A 116 -1.87 5.45 -9.77
CA PRO A 116 -1.21 5.18 -8.50
C PRO A 116 -1.70 6.13 -7.41
N LEU A 117 -2.07 5.57 -6.26
CA LEU A 117 -2.02 6.28 -4.98
C LEU A 117 -0.62 6.08 -4.40
N ARG A 118 0.10 7.18 -4.21
CA ARG A 118 1.47 7.19 -3.69
C ARG A 118 1.45 7.66 -2.26
N ILE A 119 2.30 7.05 -1.42
CA ILE A 119 2.45 7.53 -0.06
C ILE A 119 2.83 9.03 -0.10
N GLU A 120 2.05 9.83 0.61
CA GLU A 120 2.37 11.20 0.93
C GLU A 120 3.62 11.14 1.78
N ARG A 121 4.79 11.25 1.14
CA ARG A 121 6.05 11.45 1.85
C ARG A 121 5.89 12.79 2.55
N GLN A 122 5.53 12.74 3.82
CA GLN A 122 5.32 13.94 4.60
C GLN A 122 6.51 14.89 4.42
N LYS A 123 6.15 16.17 4.32
CA LYS A 123 6.93 17.39 4.57
C LYS A 123 7.88 17.36 5.79
N LEU A 124 8.13 16.22 6.43
CA LEU A 124 9.03 16.04 7.58
C LEU A 124 10.46 16.53 7.32
N ARG A 125 10.93 16.55 6.08
CA ARG A 125 12.28 17.08 5.79
C ARG A 125 12.33 18.62 5.88
N ASN A 126 11.25 19.33 5.54
CA ASN A 126 11.30 20.79 5.45
C ASN A 126 11.04 21.48 6.80
N GLU A 127 10.26 20.87 7.70
CA GLU A 127 10.03 21.42 9.04
C GLU A 127 11.23 21.16 9.96
N VAL A 128 11.86 19.98 9.91
CA VAL A 128 13.07 19.68 10.69
C VAL A 128 14.25 20.57 10.26
N MET A 129 14.43 20.82 8.95
CA MET A 129 15.48 21.71 8.45
C MET A 129 15.24 23.19 8.78
N GLN A 130 13.98 23.62 8.94
CA GLN A 130 13.68 24.99 9.40
C GLN A 130 14.06 25.20 10.87
N PHE A 131 13.91 24.19 11.73
CA PHE A 131 14.33 24.28 13.13
C PHE A 131 15.85 24.16 13.32
N GLU A 132 16.56 23.41 12.47
CA GLU A 132 18.02 23.31 12.53
C GLU A 132 18.74 24.54 11.95
N GLY A 133 18.11 25.28 11.02
CA GLY A 133 18.64 26.53 10.48
C GLY A 133 18.41 27.77 11.36
N MET A 134 17.77 27.62 12.52
CA MET A 134 17.50 28.69 13.50
C MET A 134 18.28 28.54 14.82
N ARG A 135 19.27 27.63 14.87
CA ARG A 135 20.20 27.49 16.01
C ARG A 135 21.57 28.09 15.70
#